data_AF-A0A8J7N592-F1
#
_entry.id   AF-A0A8J7N592-F1
#
_cell.length_a   1.000
_cell.length_b   1.000
_cell.length_c   1.000
_cell.angle_alpha   90.00
_cell.angle_beta   90.00
_cell.angle_gamma   90.00
#
_symmetry.space_group_name_H-M   'P 1'
#
loop_
_entity.id
_entity.type
_entity.pdbx_description
1 polymer ?
#
loop_
_entity_poly.entity_id
_entity_poly.type
_entity_poly.pdbx_seq_one_letter_code
_entity_poly.pdbx_strand_id
1 'polypeptide(L)' 'MSRAFLVVLDSVGCGGAPDAAAYGDAGADTLGHIAAACAAGLADQGRSGPLHLPNLDAMGLAA' A
#
# COMPACT_ATOMS: atom_id res chain seq x y z
N MET A 1 5.05 11.35 27.49
CA MET A 1 3.99 11.60 26.47
C MET A 1 2.68 10.99 26.97
N SER A 2 1.55 11.69 26.85
CA SER A 2 0.22 11.20 27.30
C SER A 2 -0.81 11.02 26.17
N ARG A 3 -0.45 11.32 24.91
CA ARG A 3 -1.37 11.30 23.77
C ARG A 3 -0.84 10.39 22.68
N ALA A 4 -1.73 9.65 22.03
CA ALA A 4 -1.48 8.89 20.82
C ALA A 4 -2.49 9.31 19.74
N PHE A 5 -2.05 9.34 18.49
CA PHE A 5 -2.92 9.52 17.32
C PHE A 5 -2.90 8.23 16.53
N LEU A 6 -4.04 7.56 16.43
CA LEU A 6 -4.21 6.36 15.64
C LEU A 6 -4.92 6.73 14.33
N VAL A 7 -4.30 6.41 13.21
CA VAL A 7 -4.88 6.57 11.88
C VAL A 7 -4.97 5.18 11.25
N VAL A 8 -6.17 4.78 10.85
CA VAL A 8 -6.41 3.52 10.14
C VAL A 8 -6.64 3.87 8.68
N LEU A 9 -5.76 3.37 7.81
CA LEU A 9 -5.98 3.40 6.37
C LEU A 9 -6.71 2.11 6.00
N ASP A 10 -8.04 2.18 5.94
CA ASP A 10 -8.88 1.00 5.72
C ASP A 10 -8.50 0.30 4.41
N SER A 11 -8.38 -1.03 4.46
CA SER A 11 -7.97 -1.94 3.38
C SER A 11 -6.54 -1.77 2.79
N VAL A 12 -5.71 -0.86 3.31
CA VAL A 12 -4.35 -0.61 2.77
C VAL A 12 -3.35 -1.67 3.28
N GLY A 13 -3.43 -2.88 2.72
CA GLY A 13 -2.53 -4.01 3.03
C GLY A 13 -1.14 -3.90 2.37
N CYS A 14 -0.12 -4.50 2.99
CA CYS A 14 1.29 -4.47 2.57
C CYS A 14 1.85 -5.87 2.24
N GLY A 15 1.03 -6.72 1.63
CA GLY A 15 1.34 -8.12 1.35
C GLY A 15 0.46 -9.09 2.15
N GLY A 16 0.35 -10.32 1.66
CA GLY A 16 -0.50 -11.35 2.23
C GLY A 16 0.02 -11.85 3.57
N ALA A 17 -0.90 -12.12 4.50
CA ALA A 17 -0.57 -12.78 5.76
C ALA A 17 -0.06 -14.22 5.52
N PRO A 18 0.68 -14.84 6.47
CA PRO A 18 1.20 -16.20 6.32
C PRO A 18 0.14 -17.27 6.02
N ASP A 19 -1.11 -17.02 6.39
CA ASP A 19 -2.27 -17.89 6.21
C ASP A 19 -3.18 -17.46 5.04
N ALA A 20 -2.79 -16.48 4.22
CA ALA A 20 -3.63 -15.94 3.14
C ALA A 20 -4.20 -17.02 2.21
N ALA A 21 -3.44 -18.10 1.95
CA ALA A 21 -3.91 -19.23 1.15
C ALA A 21 -5.16 -19.94 1.73
N ALA A 22 -5.29 -20.00 3.06
CA ALA A 22 -6.46 -20.59 3.72
C ALA A 22 -7.74 -19.76 3.50
N TYR A 23 -7.59 -18.49 3.16
CA TYR A 23 -8.69 -17.56 2.89
C TYR A 23 -8.94 -17.36 1.38
N GLY A 24 -8.16 -18.00 0.52
CA GLY A 24 -8.23 -17.80 -0.93
C GLY A 24 -7.50 -16.54 -1.42
N ASP A 25 -6.73 -15.88 -0.55
CA ASP A 25 -6.03 -14.62 -0.81
C ASP A 25 -4.53 -14.82 -1.10
N ALA A 26 -4.14 -16.02 -1.56
CA ALA A 26 -2.75 -16.29 -1.93
C ALA A 26 -2.27 -15.29 -3.00
N GLY A 27 -1.17 -14.59 -2.69
CA GLY A 27 -0.62 -13.55 -3.57
C GLY A 27 -1.25 -12.16 -3.42
N ALA A 28 -2.16 -11.94 -2.47
CA ALA A 28 -2.68 -10.60 -2.18
C ALA A 28 -1.55 -9.65 -1.75
N ASP A 29 -1.45 -8.50 -2.40
CA ASP A 29 -0.53 -7.41 -2.05
C ASP A 29 -1.10 -6.08 -2.54
N THR A 30 -1.92 -5.41 -1.71
CA THR A 30 -2.63 -4.20 -2.12
C THR A 30 -1.66 -3.08 -2.50
N LEU A 31 -0.75 -2.68 -1.60
CA LEU A 31 0.20 -1.61 -1.87
C LEU A 31 1.14 -1.95 -3.03
N GLY A 32 1.68 -3.17 -3.09
CA GLY A 32 2.57 -3.59 -4.16
C GLY A 32 1.88 -3.59 -5.53
N HIS A 33 0.66 -4.14 -5.64
CA HIS A 33 -0.08 -4.13 -6.89
C HIS A 33 -0.51 -2.73 -7.32
N ILE A 34 -0.92 -1.86 -6.39
CA ILE A 34 -1.22 -0.45 -6.72
C ILE A 34 0.05 0.24 -7.23
N ALA A 35 1.19 0.08 -6.56
CA ALA A 35 2.45 0.67 -7.00
C ALA A 35 2.85 0.20 -8.40
N ALA A 36 2.71 -1.09 -8.68
CA ALA A 36 2.98 -1.66 -10.00
C ALA A 36 2.02 -1.12 -11.09
N ALA A 37 0.72 -1.06 -10.82
CA ALA A 37 -0.27 -0.51 -11.75
C ALA A 37 -0.01 0.96 -12.07
N CYS A 38 0.39 1.74 -11.06
CA CYS A 38 0.78 3.13 -11.22
C CYS A 38 2.03 3.28 -12.08
N ALA A 39 3.08 2.51 -11.80
CA ALA A 39 4.31 2.53 -12.60
C ALA A 39 4.05 2.14 -14.08
N ALA A 40 3.06 1.29 -14.32
CA ALA A 40 2.61 0.91 -15.66
C ALA A 40 1.66 1.93 -16.33
N GLY A 41 1.32 3.05 -15.68
CA GLY A 41 0.40 4.06 -16.20
C GLY A 41 -1.07 3.62 -16.24
N LEU A 42 -1.42 2.50 -15.61
CA LEU A 42 -2.78 1.95 -15.60
C LEU A 42 -3.71 2.70 -14.63
N ALA A 43 -3.15 3.57 -13.78
CA ALA A 43 -3.85 4.35 -12.77
C ALA A 43 -3.74 5.88 -12.99
N ASP A 44 -3.49 6.29 -14.23
CA ASP A 44 -3.30 7.70 -14.60
C ASP A 44 -4.64 8.44 -14.71
N GLN A 45 -5.28 8.68 -13.55
CA GLN A 45 -6.49 9.49 -13.44
C GLN A 45 -6.26 10.65 -12.47
N GLY A 46 -6.03 11.85 -13.01
CA GLY A 46 -5.71 13.04 -12.20
C GLY A 46 -4.30 13.00 -11.57
N ARG A 47 -3.49 12.01 -11.95
CA ARG A 47 -2.08 11.81 -11.60
C ARG A 47 -1.40 11.05 -12.73
N SER A 48 -0.07 10.98 -12.72
CA SER A 48 0.71 10.15 -13.64
C SER A 48 1.99 9.62 -13.00
N GLY A 49 2.54 8.56 -13.58
CA GLY A 49 3.80 7.96 -13.13
C GLY A 49 3.66 7.07 -11.89
N PRO A 50 4.78 6.72 -11.21
CA PRO A 50 4.77 5.77 -10.10
C PRO A 50 3.95 6.27 -8.90
N LEU A 51 3.51 5.35 -8.05
CA LEU A 51 2.85 5.72 -6.78
C LEU A 51 3.78 6.62 -5.97
N HIS A 52 3.33 7.84 -5.68
CA HIS A 52 4.13 8.88 -5.05
C HIS A 52 3.57 9.22 -3.67
N LEU A 53 4.22 8.72 -2.61
CA LEU A 53 3.80 8.87 -1.22
C LEU A 53 4.92 9.46 -0.35
N PRO A 54 5.46 10.64 -0.69
CA PRO A 54 6.72 11.14 -0.12
C PRO A 54 6.72 11.30 1.41
N ASN A 55 5.56 11.61 1.99
CA ASN A 55 5.43 11.72 3.45
C ASN A 55 5.44 10.35 4.15
N LEU A 56 4.82 9.32 3.55
CA LEU A 56 4.82 7.97 4.10
C LEU A 56 6.19 7.30 3.88
N ASP A 57 6.83 7.56 2.74
CA ASP A 57 8.20 7.11 2.45
C ASP A 57 9.18 7.68 3.47
N ALA A 58 9.07 8.98 3.79
CA ALA A 58 9.87 9.62 4.85
C ALA A 58 9.59 9.05 6.25
N MET A 59 8.43 8.42 6.47
CA MET A 59 8.08 7.71 7.71
C MET A 59 8.48 6.22 7.68
N GLY A 60 9.06 5.72 6.59
CA GLY A 60 9.60 4.37 6.48
C GLY A 60 8.75 3.37 5.69
N LEU A 61 7.76 3.82 4.92
CA LEU A 61 6.93 2.91 4.11
C LEU A 61 7.74 2.14 3.05
N ALA A 62 8.70 2.79 2.41
CA ALA A 62 9.51 2.25 1.31
C ALA A 62 11.01 2.10 1.68
N ALA A 63 11.33 2.05 2.98
CA ALA A 63 12.69 1.98 3.51
C ALA A 63 13.31 0.57 3.38
#